data_AF-A0A954CQF3-F1
#
_entry.id   AF-A0A954CQF3-F1
#
_cell.length_a   1.000
_cell.length_b   1.000
_cell.length_c   1.000
_cell.angle_alpha   90.00
_cell.angle_beta   90.00
_cell.angle_gamma   90.00
#
_symmetry.space_group_name_H-M   'P 1'
#
loop_
_entity.id
_entity.type
_entity.pdbx_description
1 polymer ?
#
loop_
_entity_poly.entity_id
_entity_poly.type
_entity_poly.pdbx_seq_one_letter_code
_entity_poly.pdbx_strand_id
1 'polypeptide(L)'
;MYDAIPEILAQAQRGICPTCGAPMRLAEAGRDAVCDFCGGGSQLRFTLREIEPEAAKLIRPSIKGATRWLEKQAKYEDCTCPGCGAAFPVDAAQSIQTCKYCGAQSKLESRLVPITIDDVPAPQERTRADFTNQRRGRSDYPWDIETEQLMWRVLNEPDLLQRVALADKFQHWGYINQTTAHFLPWLLQQIQRDDDAVSVCAADAVGKLLCSNDPTLWPSVIQSCRAVVFDAQSKPCLVHELGLGQGVCVKTLIDAAEHAAGSGRRDYACQALWAVGTLIGRNFEEIPVIAEIVLYRLFYVTGQVLGWALHTMRNSYLYGRFPIEVLVRAIDEIAVERPEVVPYLLDCIYIGAPADEADFSRRLGFIRDAQSWGGRAAGFELLTDAFDDDALMKQAVELIDANLDDPQTGEAAESALYRLITRGRENDRAFDDLVKKRNEQLSYPVKREYIRRNSETPLLDTSQKYYWQSDPKRAFDPDLQKLVEGWKEGIREAVDQHNETREACKQKREQARKLDVPVFLRDEPATLPLGAEYTREQEAAQAEEQRRDDQQSALEKLNSDYMKRIEELSQKMMANMNDQKLVQDISAEMMKLGEDLQVKMQKLLGQ
;
A
#
# COMPACT_ATOMS: atom_id res chain seq x y z
N MET A 1 -10.27 9.55 -8.16
CA MET A 1 -10.07 8.98 -9.51
C MET A 1 -9.64 7.54 -9.32
N TYR A 2 -10.40 6.55 -9.79
CA TYR A 2 -10.07 5.12 -9.60
C TYR A 2 -9.84 4.49 -10.96
N ASP A 3 -8.74 3.76 -11.10
CA ASP A 3 -8.31 3.16 -12.36
C ASP A 3 -9.26 2.04 -12.80
N ALA A 4 -9.50 1.93 -14.11
CA ALA A 4 -10.21 0.79 -14.68
C ALA A 4 -9.29 -0.44 -14.62
N ILE A 5 -9.82 -1.60 -14.21
CA ILE A 5 -9.04 -2.85 -14.22
C ILE A 5 -8.72 -3.23 -15.68
N PRO A 6 -7.45 -3.54 -16.04
CA PRO A 6 -7.09 -3.98 -17.39
C PRO A 6 -7.80 -5.29 -17.72
N GLU A 7 -8.19 -5.47 -18.99
CA GLU A 7 -9.07 -6.57 -19.38
C GLU A 7 -8.45 -7.93 -19.08
N ILE A 8 -7.13 -8.05 -19.30
CA ILE A 8 -6.36 -9.26 -19.02
C ILE A 8 -6.33 -9.62 -17.52
N LEU A 9 -6.27 -8.63 -16.63
CA LEU A 9 -6.31 -8.87 -15.18
C LEU A 9 -7.71 -9.31 -14.75
N ALA A 10 -8.75 -8.67 -15.27
CA ALA A 10 -10.13 -9.04 -14.99
C ALA A 10 -10.42 -10.49 -15.42
N GLN A 11 -9.96 -10.90 -16.62
CA GLN A 11 -10.07 -12.28 -17.11
C GLN A 11 -9.37 -13.29 -16.19
N ALA A 12 -8.23 -12.91 -15.63
CA ALA A 12 -7.47 -13.74 -14.72
C ALA A 12 -7.95 -13.69 -13.26
N GLN A 13 -9.11 -13.06 -12.99
CA GLN A 13 -9.66 -12.83 -11.64
C GLN A 13 -8.65 -12.12 -10.72
N ARG A 14 -7.89 -11.18 -11.28
CA ARG A 14 -6.92 -10.33 -10.59
C ARG A 14 -7.37 -8.88 -10.65
N GLY A 15 -7.02 -8.14 -9.61
CA GLY A 15 -7.26 -6.71 -9.49
C GLY A 15 -6.03 -6.01 -8.95
N ILE A 16 -6.10 -4.68 -8.96
CA ILE A 16 -5.11 -3.81 -8.32
C ILE A 16 -5.85 -3.09 -7.20
N CYS A 17 -5.33 -3.15 -5.97
CA CYS A 17 -5.97 -2.50 -4.84
C CYS A 17 -6.13 -0.99 -5.12
N PRO A 18 -7.35 -0.43 -5.05
CA PRO A 18 -7.56 0.99 -5.33
C PRO A 18 -6.86 1.88 -4.29
N THR A 19 -6.63 1.38 -3.07
CA THR A 19 -5.98 2.12 -1.97
C THR A 19 -4.45 2.14 -2.10
N CYS A 20 -3.78 0.99 -2.17
CA CYS A 20 -2.31 0.94 -2.16
C CYS A 20 -1.67 0.50 -3.48
N GLY A 21 -2.43 -0.07 -4.42
CA GLY A 21 -1.93 -0.55 -5.70
C GLY A 21 -1.32 -1.94 -5.70
N ALA A 22 -1.31 -2.63 -4.55
CA ALA A 22 -0.85 -4.01 -4.50
C ALA A 22 -1.77 -4.89 -5.36
N PRO A 23 -1.22 -5.88 -6.07
CA PRO A 23 -2.03 -6.84 -6.79
C PRO A 23 -2.88 -7.64 -5.80
N MET A 24 -4.11 -7.95 -6.19
CA MET A 24 -5.06 -8.69 -5.37
C MET A 24 -5.75 -9.77 -6.19
N ARG A 25 -6.15 -10.86 -5.52
CA ARG A 25 -7.07 -11.83 -6.08
C ARG A 25 -8.48 -11.32 -5.89
N LEU A 26 -9.27 -11.33 -6.95
CA LEU A 26 -10.69 -11.04 -6.88
C LEU A 26 -11.40 -12.33 -6.46
N ALA A 27 -12.15 -12.29 -5.36
CA ALA A 27 -12.93 -13.43 -4.91
C ALA A 27 -14.05 -13.76 -5.92
N GLU A 28 -14.54 -15.00 -5.91
CA GLU A 28 -15.77 -15.36 -6.63
C GLU A 28 -16.97 -14.57 -6.06
N ALA A 29 -17.59 -13.76 -6.91
CA ALA A 29 -18.92 -13.12 -6.79
C ALA A 29 -19.26 -12.41 -5.48
N GLY A 30 -19.34 -11.07 -5.54
CA GLY A 30 -20.16 -10.27 -4.62
C GLY A 30 -19.68 -10.17 -3.17
N ARG A 31 -18.40 -10.47 -2.90
CA ARG A 31 -17.79 -10.24 -1.58
C ARG A 31 -16.84 -9.05 -1.63
N ASP A 32 -16.77 -8.32 -0.54
CA ASP A 32 -15.72 -7.34 -0.27
C ASP A 32 -14.36 -8.04 -0.45
N ALA A 33 -13.50 -7.48 -1.30
CA ALA A 33 -12.11 -7.91 -1.41
C ALA A 33 -11.28 -7.12 -0.39
N VAL A 34 -10.57 -7.81 0.48
CA VAL A 34 -9.63 -7.19 1.41
C VAL A 34 -8.23 -7.29 0.79
N CYS A 35 -7.53 -6.17 0.76
CA CYS A 35 -6.13 -6.15 0.32
C CYS A 35 -5.24 -6.77 1.41
N ASP A 36 -4.53 -7.85 1.08
CA ASP A 36 -3.59 -8.51 2.01
C ASP A 36 -2.44 -7.60 2.46
N PHE A 37 -2.14 -6.55 1.68
CA PHE A 37 -1.06 -5.62 2.00
C PHE A 37 -1.51 -4.46 2.91
N CYS A 38 -2.53 -3.69 2.51
CA CYS A 38 -2.95 -2.51 3.28
C CYS A 38 -4.17 -2.72 4.17
N GLY A 39 -4.78 -3.92 4.16
CA GLY A 39 -6.03 -4.21 4.88
C GLY A 39 -7.26 -3.49 4.34
N GLY A 40 -7.13 -2.69 3.28
CA GLY A 40 -8.23 -1.92 2.70
C GLY A 40 -9.28 -2.82 2.04
N GLY A 41 -10.54 -2.66 2.45
CA GLY A 41 -11.69 -3.28 1.80
C GLY A 41 -12.00 -2.59 0.46
N SER A 42 -12.46 -3.35 -0.52
CA SER A 42 -12.80 -2.85 -1.85
C SER A 42 -13.98 -3.62 -2.44
N GLN A 43 -14.88 -2.90 -3.11
CA GLN A 43 -16.02 -3.49 -3.81
C GLN A 43 -15.89 -3.28 -5.32
N LEU A 44 -16.09 -4.36 -6.09
CA LEU A 44 -16.11 -4.30 -7.55
C LEU A 44 -17.40 -3.60 -8.01
N ARG A 45 -17.24 -2.44 -8.65
CA ARG A 45 -18.33 -1.64 -9.23
C ARG A 45 -18.13 -1.52 -10.74
N PHE A 46 -19.21 -1.34 -11.49
CA PHE A 46 -19.16 -1.07 -12.92
C PHE A 46 -19.63 0.36 -13.17
N THR A 47 -18.92 1.13 -14.00
CA THR A 47 -19.20 2.54 -14.30
C THR A 47 -19.11 2.80 -15.80
N LEU A 48 -19.98 3.64 -16.35
CA LEU A 48 -19.92 4.07 -17.76
C LEU A 48 -19.02 5.31 -17.91
N ARG A 49 -18.13 5.31 -18.90
CA ARG A 49 -17.33 6.48 -19.31
C ARG A 49 -17.69 6.91 -20.74
N GLU A 50 -17.71 8.21 -20.99
CA GLU A 50 -17.86 8.77 -22.34
C GLU A 50 -16.65 8.39 -23.21
N ILE A 51 -16.89 8.05 -24.48
CA ILE A 51 -15.81 7.61 -25.38
C ILE A 51 -15.02 8.83 -25.85
N GLU A 52 -13.73 8.88 -25.49
CA GLU A 52 -12.82 9.88 -26.07
C GLU A 52 -12.54 9.58 -27.56
N PRO A 53 -12.47 10.60 -28.43
CA PRO A 53 -12.40 10.42 -29.89
C PRO A 53 -11.16 9.66 -30.39
N GLU A 54 -10.07 9.61 -29.61
CA GLU A 54 -8.89 8.79 -29.95
C GLU A 54 -9.07 7.30 -29.61
N ALA A 55 -9.87 6.96 -28.59
CA ALA A 55 -10.20 5.58 -28.22
C ALA A 55 -11.14 4.90 -29.22
N ALA A 56 -11.87 5.67 -30.05
CA ALA A 56 -12.76 5.15 -31.09
C ALA A 56 -12.03 4.42 -32.23
N LYS A 57 -10.70 4.59 -32.36
CA LYS A 57 -9.89 3.95 -33.41
C LYS A 57 -9.42 2.53 -33.05
N LEU A 58 -9.51 2.13 -31.78
CA LEU A 58 -9.15 0.78 -31.32
C LEU A 58 -10.41 -0.07 -31.22
N ILE A 59 -10.91 -0.53 -32.38
CA ILE A 59 -11.91 -1.61 -32.42
C ILE A 59 -11.19 -2.90 -32.00
N ARG A 60 -11.22 -3.20 -30.70
CA ARG A 60 -10.66 -4.45 -30.17
C ARG A 60 -11.63 -5.61 -30.46
N PRO A 61 -11.15 -6.75 -30.97
CA PRO A 61 -11.98 -7.94 -31.06
C PRO A 61 -12.40 -8.38 -29.65
N SER A 62 -13.71 -8.55 -29.43
CA SER A 62 -14.26 -9.15 -28.22
C SER A 62 -13.65 -10.54 -28.02
N ILE A 63 -12.86 -10.70 -26.96
CA ILE A 63 -12.33 -12.01 -26.57
C ILE A 63 -13.47 -12.76 -25.85
N LYS A 64 -14.04 -13.76 -26.53
CA LYS A 64 -15.11 -14.60 -26.00
C LYS A 64 -14.64 -15.34 -24.74
N GLY A 65 -15.11 -14.92 -23.57
CA GLY A 65 -14.83 -15.57 -22.29
C GLY A 65 -15.00 -14.67 -21.07
N ALA A 66 -14.58 -13.41 -21.16
CA ALA A 66 -14.68 -12.42 -20.08
C ALA A 66 -16.14 -12.13 -19.67
N THR A 67 -17.06 -12.15 -20.64
CA THR A 67 -18.46 -11.77 -20.47
C THR A 67 -19.25 -12.72 -19.57
N ARG A 68 -19.00 -14.04 -19.64
CA ARG A 68 -19.85 -15.05 -18.98
C ARG A 68 -19.69 -15.12 -17.45
N TRP A 69 -18.52 -14.73 -16.93
CA TRP A 69 -18.28 -14.65 -15.48
C TRP A 69 -18.77 -13.31 -14.92
N LEU A 70 -18.53 -12.20 -15.62
CA LEU A 70 -19.05 -10.87 -15.26
C LEU A 70 -20.59 -10.83 -15.27
N GLU A 71 -21.23 -11.48 -16.26
CA GLU A 71 -22.68 -11.63 -16.41
C GLU A 71 -23.38 -12.26 -15.19
N LYS A 72 -22.68 -13.14 -14.44
CA LYS A 72 -23.26 -13.85 -13.29
C LYS A 72 -23.12 -13.10 -11.96
N GLN A 73 -22.30 -12.06 -11.88
CA GLN A 73 -21.84 -11.50 -10.60
C GLN A 73 -22.34 -10.09 -10.28
N ALA A 74 -22.92 -9.37 -11.25
CA ALA A 74 -23.38 -8.02 -11.04
C ALA A 74 -24.90 -7.96 -10.77
N LYS A 75 -25.28 -7.34 -9.65
CA LYS A 75 -26.55 -6.61 -9.60
C LYS A 75 -26.33 -5.32 -10.38
N TYR A 76 -26.78 -5.28 -11.63
CA TYR A 76 -26.67 -4.13 -12.54
C TYR A 76 -27.66 -3.02 -12.18
N GLU A 77 -27.63 -2.57 -10.94
CA GLU A 77 -28.48 -1.51 -10.45
C GLU A 77 -27.65 -0.21 -10.54
N ASP A 78 -28.08 0.69 -11.42
CA ASP A 78 -27.70 2.12 -11.49
C ASP A 78 -26.39 2.51 -12.23
N CYS A 79 -26.26 2.13 -13.50
CA CYS A 79 -25.34 2.83 -14.41
C CYS A 79 -25.98 4.11 -14.98
N THR A 80 -25.34 5.25 -14.73
CA THR A 80 -25.79 6.57 -15.19
C THR A 80 -25.15 6.94 -16.52
N CYS A 81 -25.94 7.39 -17.50
CA CYS A 81 -25.40 7.88 -18.77
C CYS A 81 -24.58 9.17 -18.57
N PRO A 82 -23.32 9.25 -19.02
CA PRO A 82 -22.52 10.49 -18.91
C PRO A 82 -23.08 11.63 -19.78
N GLY A 83 -23.74 11.33 -20.90
CA GLY A 83 -24.30 12.35 -21.80
C GLY A 83 -25.62 12.97 -21.34
N CYS A 84 -26.50 12.22 -20.66
CA CYS A 84 -27.83 12.72 -20.25
C CYS A 84 -28.22 12.50 -18.79
N GLY A 85 -27.36 11.85 -17.99
CA GLY A 85 -27.63 11.57 -16.57
C GLY A 85 -28.71 10.51 -16.31
N ALA A 86 -29.31 9.91 -17.35
CA ALA A 86 -30.35 8.90 -17.17
C ALA A 86 -29.75 7.56 -16.72
N ALA A 87 -30.34 6.95 -15.68
CA ALA A 87 -30.02 5.59 -15.28
C ALA A 87 -30.63 4.59 -16.28
N PHE A 88 -29.84 3.61 -16.73
CA PHE A 88 -30.34 2.53 -17.57
C PHE A 88 -29.59 1.22 -17.31
N PRO A 89 -30.27 0.07 -17.46
CA PRO A 89 -29.62 -1.22 -17.36
C PRO A 89 -28.63 -1.39 -18.51
N VAL A 90 -27.42 -1.81 -18.18
CA VAL A 90 -26.31 -2.02 -19.12
C VAL A 90 -26.14 -3.50 -19.44
N ASP A 91 -25.78 -3.83 -20.68
CA ASP A 91 -25.51 -5.19 -21.13
C ASP A 91 -24.01 -5.51 -20.97
N ALA A 92 -23.63 -6.28 -19.95
CA ALA A 92 -22.22 -6.61 -19.71
C ALA A 92 -21.56 -7.46 -20.81
N ALA A 93 -22.33 -8.01 -21.76
CA ALA A 93 -21.78 -8.67 -22.93
C ALA A 93 -21.13 -7.68 -23.92
N GLN A 94 -21.43 -6.37 -23.77
CA GLN A 94 -21.00 -5.32 -24.69
C GLN A 94 -20.08 -4.31 -23.98
N SER A 95 -18.89 -4.09 -24.53
CA SER A 95 -17.95 -3.08 -24.02
C SER A 95 -18.42 -1.64 -24.26
N ILE A 96 -19.30 -1.44 -25.25
CA ILE A 96 -19.91 -0.16 -25.58
C ILE A 96 -21.42 -0.25 -25.34
N GLN A 97 -21.93 0.66 -24.51
CA GLN A 97 -23.34 0.84 -24.21
C GLN A 97 -23.86 2.04 -24.98
N THR A 98 -24.98 1.87 -25.66
CA THR A 98 -25.69 3.02 -26.27
C THR A 98 -26.82 3.42 -25.35
N CYS A 99 -26.81 4.66 -24.88
CA CYS A 99 -27.89 5.19 -24.06
C CYS A 99 -29.20 5.18 -24.85
N LYS A 100 -30.21 4.44 -24.37
CA LYS A 100 -31.54 4.39 -25.00
C LYS A 100 -32.30 5.73 -25.00
N TYR A 101 -31.86 6.71 -24.19
CA TYR A 101 -32.53 8.00 -24.05
C TYR A 101 -31.92 9.09 -24.93
N CYS A 102 -30.58 9.24 -24.93
CA CYS A 102 -29.90 10.29 -25.71
C CYS A 102 -29.05 9.76 -26.88
N GLY A 103 -28.93 8.45 -27.04
CA GLY A 103 -28.10 7.84 -28.09
C GLY A 103 -26.60 7.93 -27.86
N ALA A 104 -26.14 8.54 -26.76
CA ALA A 104 -24.71 8.63 -26.45
C ALA A 104 -24.10 7.24 -26.24
N GLN A 105 -22.95 7.00 -26.86
CA GLN A 105 -22.18 5.79 -26.66
C GLN A 105 -21.23 5.98 -25.48
N SER A 106 -21.17 4.98 -24.60
CA SER A 106 -20.34 5.01 -23.40
C SER A 106 -19.69 3.64 -23.20
N LYS A 107 -18.42 3.62 -22.80
CA LYS A 107 -17.69 2.39 -22.52
C LYS A 107 -18.02 1.90 -21.11
N LEU A 108 -18.32 0.61 -20.96
CA LEU A 108 -18.50 -0.02 -19.66
C LEU A 108 -17.13 -0.33 -19.04
N GLU A 109 -16.83 0.28 -17.90
CA GLU A 109 -15.59 0.08 -17.12
C GLU A 109 -15.89 -0.62 -15.80
N SER A 110 -15.00 -1.47 -15.31
CA SER A 110 -15.07 -2.07 -13.97
C SER A 110 -14.07 -1.36 -13.06
N ARG A 111 -14.51 -0.83 -11.91
CA ARG A 111 -13.73 -0.06 -10.94
C ARG A 111 -13.92 -0.61 -9.52
N LEU A 112 -12.84 -0.69 -8.73
CA LEU A 112 -12.95 -0.88 -7.29
C LEU A 112 -13.09 0.49 -6.60
N VAL A 113 -14.10 0.68 -5.75
CA VAL A 113 -14.33 1.96 -5.04
C VAL A 113 -14.20 1.75 -3.51
N PRO A 114 -13.36 2.52 -2.81
CA PRO A 114 -13.26 2.49 -1.35
C PRO A 114 -14.44 3.20 -0.67
N ILE A 115 -14.67 2.90 0.61
CA ILE A 115 -15.64 3.58 1.48
C ILE A 115 -15.11 4.99 1.79
N THR A 116 -15.93 6.04 1.62
CA THR A 116 -15.51 7.46 1.79
C THR A 116 -15.82 8.01 3.19
N ILE A 117 -15.17 9.13 3.51
CA ILE A 117 -15.06 9.76 4.84
C ILE A 117 -15.87 11.07 4.95
N ASP A 118 -16.87 11.27 4.09
CA ASP A 118 -17.47 12.58 3.81
C ASP A 118 -18.31 13.19 4.96
N ASP A 119 -18.29 12.61 6.16
CA ASP A 119 -19.09 13.03 7.32
C ASP A 119 -18.27 13.38 8.59
N VAL A 120 -16.95 13.63 8.50
CA VAL A 120 -16.12 13.95 9.69
C VAL A 120 -16.46 15.36 10.23
N PRO A 121 -16.99 15.50 11.47
CA PRO A 121 -17.27 16.80 12.06
C PRO A 121 -15.97 17.60 12.31
N ALA A 122 -16.06 18.93 12.33
CA ALA A 122 -14.94 19.77 12.71
C ALA A 122 -14.50 19.49 14.16
N PRO A 123 -13.18 19.49 14.46
CA PRO A 123 -12.72 19.38 15.84
C PRO A 123 -13.27 20.55 16.66
N GLN A 124 -13.55 20.32 17.94
CA GLN A 124 -14.12 21.30 18.85
C GLN A 124 -13.10 21.78 19.88
N GLU A 125 -13.29 22.99 20.42
CA GLU A 125 -12.52 23.43 21.58
C GLU A 125 -12.83 22.52 22.77
N ARG A 126 -11.77 21.98 23.39
CA ARG A 126 -11.81 21.18 24.60
C ARG A 126 -11.03 21.86 25.72
N THR A 127 -11.38 21.51 26.94
CA THR A 127 -10.77 22.07 28.15
C THR A 127 -9.94 21.05 28.90
N ARG A 128 -9.11 21.55 29.83
CA ARG A 128 -8.35 20.67 30.73
C ARG A 128 -9.25 19.82 31.63
N ALA A 129 -10.43 20.35 31.99
CA ALA A 129 -11.45 19.59 32.71
C ALA A 129 -11.94 18.38 31.91
N ASP A 130 -12.23 18.56 30.61
CA ASP A 130 -12.67 17.46 29.73
C ASP A 130 -11.63 16.34 29.69
N PHE A 131 -10.36 16.71 29.50
CA PHE A 131 -9.23 15.76 29.51
C PHE A 131 -9.11 15.00 30.84
N THR A 132 -9.26 15.72 31.95
CA THR A 132 -9.22 15.12 33.29
C THR A 132 -10.38 14.15 33.51
N ASN A 133 -11.58 14.48 33.01
CA ASN A 133 -12.75 13.61 33.06
C ASN A 133 -12.55 12.33 32.24
N GLN A 134 -12.01 12.43 31.03
CA GLN A 134 -11.69 11.24 30.21
C GLN A 134 -10.66 10.34 30.89
N ARG A 135 -9.57 10.89 31.44
CA ARG A 135 -8.58 10.10 32.19
C ARG A 135 -9.15 9.39 33.42
N ARG A 136 -10.21 9.95 34.03
CA ARG A 136 -10.92 9.36 35.17
C ARG A 136 -12.02 8.38 34.75
N GLY A 137 -12.19 8.09 33.47
CA GLY A 137 -13.28 7.26 32.94
C GLY A 137 -14.67 7.87 33.12
N ARG A 138 -14.75 9.21 33.28
CA ARG A 138 -16.00 9.97 33.46
C ARG A 138 -16.52 10.58 32.16
N SER A 139 -15.87 10.28 31.04
CA SER A 139 -16.28 10.67 29.69
C SER A 139 -16.28 9.43 28.81
N ASP A 140 -17.37 9.21 28.09
CA ASP A 140 -17.54 8.18 27.06
C ASP A 140 -17.15 8.69 25.67
N TYR A 141 -16.60 9.91 25.59
CA TYR A 141 -16.15 10.51 24.35
C TYR A 141 -15.05 9.65 23.70
N PRO A 142 -15.25 9.17 22.46
CA PRO A 142 -14.42 8.14 21.87
C PRO A 142 -13.05 8.63 21.40
N TRP A 143 -12.84 9.96 21.34
CA TRP A 143 -11.62 10.56 20.81
C TRP A 143 -10.76 11.15 21.93
N ASP A 144 -9.44 11.09 21.75
CA ASP A 144 -8.47 11.67 22.68
C ASP A 144 -8.60 13.19 22.75
N ILE A 145 -8.98 13.69 23.93
CA ILE A 145 -9.35 15.09 24.12
C ILE A 145 -8.17 16.04 23.92
N GLU A 146 -6.98 15.63 24.35
CA GLU A 146 -5.79 16.47 24.21
C GLU A 146 -5.40 16.62 22.73
N THR A 147 -5.50 15.53 21.97
CA THR A 147 -5.22 15.49 20.54
C THR A 147 -6.24 16.30 19.74
N GLU A 148 -7.55 16.16 20.02
CA GLU A 148 -8.56 16.99 19.36
C GLU A 148 -8.34 18.48 19.68
N GLN A 149 -8.02 18.80 20.93
CA GLN A 149 -7.71 20.18 21.31
C GLN A 149 -6.51 20.72 20.54
N LEU A 150 -5.45 19.93 20.37
CA LEU A 150 -4.30 20.31 19.57
C LEU A 150 -4.72 20.60 18.12
N MET A 151 -5.53 19.73 17.51
CA MET A 151 -6.07 19.93 16.16
C MET A 151 -6.87 21.23 16.07
N TRP A 152 -7.80 21.47 17.00
CA TRP A 152 -8.59 22.70 17.04
C TRP A 152 -7.71 23.94 17.21
N ARG A 153 -6.69 23.90 18.07
CA ARG A 153 -5.75 25.00 18.30
C ARG A 153 -4.96 25.33 17.04
N VAL A 154 -4.45 24.34 16.31
CA VAL A 154 -3.71 24.56 15.05
C VAL A 154 -4.59 25.25 14.01
N LEU A 155 -5.89 24.90 13.96
CA LEU A 155 -6.85 25.49 13.02
C LEU A 155 -7.26 26.93 13.37
N ASN A 156 -7.35 27.26 14.66
CA ASN A 156 -8.00 28.50 15.12
C ASN A 156 -7.06 29.51 15.77
N GLU A 157 -5.81 29.15 16.09
CA GLU A 157 -4.86 30.08 16.69
C GLU A 157 -4.47 31.17 15.68
N PRO A 158 -4.72 32.47 15.94
CA PRO A 158 -4.41 33.54 14.98
C PRO A 158 -2.91 33.84 14.88
N ASP A 159 -2.14 33.69 15.97
CA ASP A 159 -0.72 34.03 15.97
C ASP A 159 0.11 32.97 15.23
N LEU A 160 0.88 33.40 14.24
CA LEU A 160 1.67 32.50 13.39
C LEU A 160 2.71 31.71 14.20
N LEU A 161 3.46 32.35 15.10
CA LEU A 161 4.52 31.67 15.84
C LEU A 161 3.94 30.67 16.85
N GLN A 162 2.80 30.99 17.46
CA GLN A 162 2.06 30.06 18.30
C GLN A 162 1.48 28.89 17.49
N ARG A 163 0.93 29.12 16.29
CA ARG A 163 0.51 28.03 15.37
C ARG A 163 1.68 27.13 15.01
N VAL A 164 2.84 27.68 14.68
CA VAL A 164 4.04 26.87 14.40
C VAL A 164 4.42 26.05 15.63
N ALA A 165 4.40 26.63 16.83
CA ALA A 165 4.72 25.93 18.07
C ALA A 165 3.72 24.80 18.38
N LEU A 166 2.44 25.02 18.11
CA LEU A 166 1.39 24.00 18.23
C LEU A 166 1.59 22.89 17.20
N ALA A 167 1.81 23.22 15.92
CA ALA A 167 2.07 22.23 14.88
C ALA A 167 3.33 21.41 15.18
N ASP A 168 4.37 22.01 15.77
CA ASP A 168 5.59 21.28 16.17
C ASP A 168 5.32 20.23 17.25
N LYS A 169 4.19 20.28 17.98
CA LYS A 169 3.81 19.24 18.96
C LYS A 169 3.50 17.89 18.33
N PHE A 170 3.15 17.83 17.03
CA PHE A 170 3.07 16.54 16.30
C PHE A 170 4.41 15.81 16.23
N GLN A 171 5.51 16.46 16.64
CA GLN A 171 6.77 15.76 16.90
C GLN A 171 6.63 14.66 17.97
N HIS A 172 5.69 14.80 18.91
CA HIS A 172 5.45 13.82 19.96
C HIS A 172 4.48 12.72 19.50
N TRP A 173 4.90 11.47 19.61
CA TRP A 173 4.10 10.29 19.26
C TRP A 173 2.78 10.15 20.04
N GLY A 174 2.64 10.80 21.20
CA GLY A 174 1.39 10.80 21.96
C GLY A 174 0.20 11.40 21.18
N TYR A 175 0.46 12.35 20.29
CA TYR A 175 -0.56 12.94 19.40
C TYR A 175 -0.73 12.18 18.09
N ILE A 176 -0.08 11.02 17.90
CA ILE A 176 -0.21 10.20 16.69
C ILE A 176 -1.07 8.99 17.03
N ASN A 177 -2.38 9.17 16.90
CA ASN A 177 -3.39 8.20 17.30
C ASN A 177 -4.64 8.27 16.41
N GLN A 178 -5.66 7.47 16.72
CA GLN A 178 -6.92 7.41 15.95
C GLN A 178 -7.64 8.76 15.85
N THR A 179 -7.51 9.64 16.84
CA THR A 179 -8.09 10.99 16.82
C THR A 179 -7.45 11.86 15.76
N THR A 180 -6.12 11.81 15.63
CA THR A 180 -5.41 12.55 14.58
C THR A 180 -5.76 12.01 13.20
N ALA A 181 -5.86 10.68 13.05
CA ALA A 181 -6.32 10.07 11.80
C ALA A 181 -7.76 10.48 11.46
N HIS A 182 -8.66 10.52 12.45
CA HIS A 182 -10.06 10.93 12.28
C HIS A 182 -10.17 12.38 11.79
N PHE A 183 -9.49 13.32 12.46
CA PHE A 183 -9.54 14.75 12.12
C PHE A 183 -8.54 15.19 11.03
N LEU A 184 -7.78 14.25 10.44
CA LEU A 184 -6.77 14.52 9.44
C LEU A 184 -7.28 15.37 8.24
N PRO A 185 -8.51 15.16 7.70
CA PRO A 185 -9.00 16.00 6.61
C PRO A 185 -8.97 17.50 6.91
N TRP A 186 -9.28 17.90 8.15
CA TRP A 186 -9.24 19.30 8.58
C TRP A 186 -7.81 19.83 8.66
N LEU A 187 -6.89 19.04 9.21
CA LEU A 187 -5.47 19.40 9.27
C LEU A 187 -4.87 19.55 7.86
N LEU A 188 -5.22 18.67 6.92
CA LEU A 188 -4.76 18.75 5.54
C LEU A 188 -5.25 20.03 4.84
N GLN A 189 -6.51 20.44 5.06
CA GLN A 189 -7.00 21.72 4.54
C GLN A 189 -6.22 22.92 5.10
N GLN A 190 -5.86 22.86 6.39
CA GLN A 190 -5.03 23.90 7.01
C GLN A 190 -3.63 23.92 6.42
N ILE A 191 -2.99 22.76 6.28
CA ILE A 191 -1.66 22.63 5.65
C ILE A 191 -1.66 23.28 4.27
N GLN A 192 -2.72 23.13 3.48
CA GLN A 192 -2.79 23.75 2.15
C GLN A 192 -2.84 25.28 2.17
N ARG A 193 -3.48 25.87 3.19
CA ARG A 193 -3.80 27.30 3.22
C ARG A 193 -2.87 28.15 4.08
N ASP A 194 -2.16 27.53 5.04
CA ASP A 194 -1.37 28.25 6.03
C ASP A 194 0.05 28.61 5.54
N ASP A 195 0.87 29.21 6.39
CA ASP A 195 2.30 29.46 6.16
C ASP A 195 3.09 28.14 6.04
N ASP A 196 4.16 28.14 5.26
CA ASP A 196 5.00 26.96 5.06
C ASP A 196 5.62 26.45 6.36
N ALA A 197 5.93 27.33 7.32
CA ALA A 197 6.47 26.91 8.61
C ALA A 197 5.47 26.09 9.43
N VAL A 198 4.17 26.45 9.38
CA VAL A 198 3.10 25.65 10.01
C VAL A 198 2.92 24.34 9.25
N SER A 199 2.87 24.44 7.92
CA SER A 199 2.61 23.33 7.01
C SER A 199 3.65 22.21 7.15
N VAL A 200 4.94 22.56 7.17
CA VAL A 200 6.04 21.61 7.35
C VAL A 200 5.99 20.92 8.71
N CYS A 201 5.62 21.63 9.78
CA CYS A 201 5.49 21.03 11.11
C CYS A 201 4.24 20.13 11.22
N ALA A 202 3.10 20.59 10.70
CA ALA A 202 1.84 19.85 10.75
C ALA A 202 1.85 18.60 9.86
N ALA A 203 2.55 18.64 8.73
CA ALA A 203 2.65 17.51 7.82
C ALA A 203 3.36 16.29 8.44
N ASP A 204 4.22 16.48 9.45
CA ASP A 204 4.87 15.38 10.22
C ASP A 204 3.83 14.40 10.83
N ALA A 205 2.61 14.89 11.12
CA ALA A 205 1.51 14.03 11.55
C ALA A 205 1.15 12.96 10.49
N VAL A 206 1.18 13.30 9.21
CA VAL A 206 0.88 12.37 8.10
C VAL A 206 1.93 11.27 8.05
N GLY A 207 3.22 11.65 8.00
CA GLY A 207 4.33 10.70 7.95
C GLY A 207 4.32 9.75 9.14
N LYS A 208 4.07 10.27 10.34
CA LYS A 208 4.00 9.46 11.57
C LYS A 208 2.79 8.56 11.66
N LEU A 209 1.62 9.00 11.22
CA LEU A 209 0.45 8.12 11.15
C LEU A 209 0.73 6.93 10.22
N LEU A 210 1.42 7.16 9.11
CA LEU A 210 1.82 6.11 8.16
C LEU A 210 2.96 5.23 8.69
N CYS A 211 3.85 5.78 9.52
CA CYS A 211 4.92 5.02 10.19
C CYS A 211 4.47 4.38 11.51
N SER A 212 3.23 4.59 11.95
CA SER A 212 2.72 3.96 13.15
C SER A 212 2.63 2.44 12.95
N ASN A 213 2.85 1.66 14.02
CA ASN A 213 2.73 0.21 13.98
C ASN A 213 1.25 -0.27 13.91
N ASP A 214 0.31 0.63 13.64
CA ASP A 214 -1.11 0.33 13.51
C ASP A 214 -1.53 0.43 12.03
N PRO A 215 -1.53 -0.69 11.29
CA PRO A 215 -1.90 -0.70 9.88
C PRO A 215 -3.36 -0.33 9.64
N THR A 216 -4.22 -0.35 10.67
CA THR A 216 -5.63 0.03 10.53
C THR A 216 -5.81 1.53 10.22
N LEU A 217 -4.80 2.35 10.50
CA LEU A 217 -4.81 3.78 10.21
C LEU A 217 -4.49 4.10 8.74
N TRP A 218 -3.75 3.23 8.04
CA TRP A 218 -3.23 3.56 6.72
C TRP A 218 -4.31 3.86 5.68
N PRO A 219 -5.41 3.09 5.55
CA PRO A 219 -6.43 3.35 4.54
C PRO A 219 -7.09 4.73 4.70
N SER A 220 -7.43 5.13 5.92
CA SER A 220 -8.08 6.43 6.19
C SER A 220 -7.13 7.59 5.95
N VAL A 221 -5.85 7.44 6.33
CA VAL A 221 -4.81 8.44 6.12
C VAL A 221 -4.56 8.63 4.62
N ILE A 222 -4.33 7.55 3.87
CA ILE A 222 -4.12 7.60 2.42
C ILE A 222 -5.31 8.23 1.71
N GLN A 223 -6.52 7.84 2.08
CA GLN A 223 -7.73 8.37 1.46
C GLN A 223 -7.91 9.88 1.76
N SER A 224 -7.61 10.32 2.98
CA SER A 224 -7.61 11.74 3.34
C SER A 224 -6.58 12.52 2.54
N CYS A 225 -5.35 12.00 2.43
CA CYS A 225 -4.27 12.63 1.66
C CYS A 225 -4.63 12.77 0.18
N ARG A 226 -5.28 11.77 -0.42
CA ARG A 226 -5.70 11.80 -1.85
C ARG A 226 -6.61 12.96 -2.20
N ALA A 227 -7.46 13.41 -1.28
CA ALA A 227 -8.30 14.59 -1.50
C ALA A 227 -7.48 15.86 -1.75
N VAL A 228 -6.20 15.84 -1.38
CA VAL A 228 -5.33 17.02 -1.36
C VAL A 228 -4.12 16.87 -2.27
N VAL A 229 -3.46 15.71 -2.33
CA VAL A 229 -2.24 15.52 -3.14
C VAL A 229 -2.51 15.41 -4.65
N PHE A 230 -3.78 15.24 -5.05
CA PHE A 230 -4.19 15.39 -6.44
C PHE A 230 -4.54 16.84 -6.81
N ASP A 231 -4.40 17.79 -5.89
CA ASP A 231 -4.39 19.21 -6.25
C ASP A 231 -2.99 19.59 -6.75
N ALA A 232 -2.92 20.06 -8.00
CA ALA A 232 -1.71 20.58 -8.62
C ALA A 232 -1.07 21.78 -7.86
N GLN A 233 -1.83 22.44 -6.96
CA GLN A 233 -1.32 23.48 -6.06
C GLN A 233 -0.95 22.96 -4.68
N SER A 234 -1.00 21.64 -4.47
CA SER A 234 -0.69 21.04 -3.18
C SER A 234 0.71 21.39 -2.72
N LYS A 235 0.87 21.64 -1.41
CA LYS A 235 2.18 21.83 -0.82
C LYS A 235 3.10 20.61 -0.99
N PRO A 236 4.38 20.80 -1.39
CA PRO A 236 5.39 19.75 -1.50
C PRO A 236 5.65 18.95 -0.22
N CYS A 237 5.44 19.54 0.95
CA CYS A 237 5.68 18.85 2.22
C CYS A 237 4.79 17.60 2.37
N LEU A 238 3.57 17.60 1.84
CA LEU A 238 2.68 16.44 1.93
C LEU A 238 3.18 15.24 1.12
N VAL A 239 3.69 15.45 -0.10
CA VAL A 239 4.27 14.35 -0.89
C VAL A 239 5.55 13.84 -0.25
N HIS A 240 6.34 14.70 0.38
CA HIS A 240 7.51 14.27 1.14
C HIS A 240 7.13 13.35 2.32
N GLU A 241 6.13 13.73 3.11
CA GLU A 241 5.67 12.94 4.26
C GLU A 241 5.05 11.59 3.84
N LEU A 242 4.33 11.54 2.71
CA LEU A 242 3.92 10.27 2.09
C LEU A 242 5.13 9.41 1.71
N GLY A 243 6.22 10.01 1.24
CA GLY A 243 7.49 9.32 0.93
C GLY A 243 8.26 8.83 2.15
N LEU A 244 7.97 9.34 3.35
CA LEU A 244 8.54 8.86 4.61
C LEU A 244 7.78 7.68 5.20
N GLY A 245 6.53 7.46 4.77
CA GLY A 245 5.66 6.37 5.20
C GLY A 245 6.03 4.99 4.64
N GLN A 246 5.09 4.06 4.75
CA GLN A 246 5.22 2.67 4.29
C GLN A 246 4.88 2.52 2.79
N GLY A 247 5.20 1.35 2.23
CA GLY A 247 4.98 0.90 0.86
C GLY A 247 3.58 1.12 0.31
N VAL A 248 2.58 1.16 1.19
CA VAL A 248 1.18 1.46 0.86
C VAL A 248 0.98 2.82 0.19
N CYS A 249 1.93 3.75 0.32
CA CYS A 249 1.86 5.10 -0.27
C CYS A 249 2.30 5.16 -1.74
N VAL A 250 3.00 4.13 -2.24
CA VAL A 250 3.64 4.15 -3.57
C VAL A 250 2.67 4.45 -4.68
N LYS A 251 1.50 3.78 -4.72
CA LYS A 251 0.47 4.08 -5.73
C LYS A 251 0.06 5.55 -5.69
N THR A 252 -0.28 6.05 -4.50
CA THR A 252 -0.79 7.43 -4.36
C THR A 252 0.25 8.45 -4.84
N LEU A 253 1.53 8.23 -4.56
CA LEU A 253 2.61 9.09 -5.05
C LEU A 253 2.80 9.00 -6.57
N ILE A 254 2.77 7.80 -7.16
CA ILE A 254 2.85 7.62 -8.61
C ILE A 254 1.66 8.28 -9.31
N ASP A 255 0.45 8.12 -8.76
CA ASP A 255 -0.75 8.73 -9.31
C ASP A 255 -0.71 10.26 -9.20
N ALA A 256 -0.17 10.78 -8.09
CA ALA A 256 -0.02 12.22 -7.89
C ALA A 256 0.97 12.78 -8.92
N ALA A 257 2.05 12.04 -9.19
CA ALA A 257 3.00 12.39 -10.23
C ALA A 257 2.36 12.40 -11.63
N GLU A 258 1.59 11.37 -11.98
CA GLU A 258 0.90 11.29 -13.27
C GLU A 258 -0.10 12.44 -13.44
N HIS A 259 -0.91 12.71 -12.41
CA HIS A 259 -1.89 13.78 -12.43
C HIS A 259 -1.23 15.16 -12.57
N ALA A 260 -0.15 15.41 -11.82
CA ALA A 260 0.58 16.67 -11.88
C ALA A 260 1.29 16.85 -13.24
N ALA A 261 1.89 15.78 -13.77
CA ALA A 261 2.51 15.80 -15.09
C ALA A 261 1.47 16.12 -16.20
N GLY A 262 0.30 15.48 -16.16
CA GLY A 262 -0.81 15.77 -17.09
C GLY A 262 -1.35 17.20 -16.98
N SER A 263 -1.20 17.81 -15.81
CA SER A 263 -1.59 19.21 -15.54
C SER A 263 -0.46 20.23 -15.81
N GLY A 264 0.69 19.79 -16.32
CA GLY A 264 1.85 20.64 -16.62
C GLY A 264 2.70 21.05 -15.40
N ARG A 265 2.44 20.48 -14.21
CA ARG A 265 3.22 20.70 -12.98
C ARG A 265 4.37 19.70 -12.86
N ARG A 266 5.38 19.87 -13.71
CA ARG A 266 6.57 18.99 -13.74
C ARG A 266 7.32 18.97 -12.40
N ASP A 267 7.43 20.12 -11.74
CA ASP A 267 8.06 20.30 -10.43
C ASP A 267 7.47 19.35 -9.39
N TYR A 268 6.14 19.40 -9.24
CA TYR A 268 5.41 18.60 -8.27
C TYR A 268 5.43 17.11 -8.64
N ALA A 269 5.32 16.79 -9.93
CA ALA A 269 5.46 15.41 -10.39
C ALA A 269 6.83 14.81 -10.02
N CYS A 270 7.91 15.56 -10.22
CA CYS A 270 9.26 15.13 -9.86
C CYS A 270 9.45 15.02 -8.34
N GLN A 271 8.84 15.91 -7.54
CA GLN A 271 8.83 15.79 -6.08
C GLN A 271 8.11 14.51 -5.61
N ALA A 272 6.96 14.19 -6.19
CA ALA A 272 6.24 12.95 -5.88
C ALA A 272 7.06 11.70 -6.24
N LEU A 273 7.73 11.68 -7.40
CA LEU A 273 8.61 10.58 -7.80
C LEU A 273 9.88 10.48 -6.94
N TRP A 274 10.44 11.62 -6.51
CA TRP A 274 11.52 11.65 -5.54
C TRP A 274 11.09 11.08 -4.18
N ALA A 275 9.86 11.38 -3.75
CA ALA A 275 9.27 10.79 -2.56
C ALA A 275 9.11 9.25 -2.70
N VAL A 276 8.74 8.74 -3.88
CA VAL A 276 8.73 7.28 -4.12
C VAL A 276 10.13 6.69 -3.99
N GLY A 277 11.15 7.35 -4.54
CA GLY A 277 12.55 6.91 -4.39
C GLY A 277 13.01 6.88 -2.92
N THR A 278 12.62 7.89 -2.14
CA THR A 278 12.88 7.95 -0.70
C THR A 278 12.21 6.79 0.04
N LEU A 279 10.95 6.51 -0.29
CA LEU A 279 10.16 5.42 0.27
C LEU A 279 10.81 4.06 -0.03
N ILE A 280 11.20 3.80 -1.29
CA ILE A 280 11.89 2.56 -1.69
C ILE A 280 13.20 2.38 -0.91
N GLY A 281 13.98 3.46 -0.75
CA GLY A 281 15.26 3.42 -0.04
C GLY A 281 15.15 3.19 1.47
N ARG A 282 13.95 3.30 2.05
CA ARG A 282 13.69 3.11 3.49
C ARG A 282 13.02 1.76 3.80
N ASN A 283 12.12 1.30 2.94
CA ASN A 283 11.24 0.16 3.21
C ASN A 283 11.75 -1.14 2.53
N PHE A 284 12.95 -1.60 2.91
CA PHE A 284 13.62 -2.74 2.28
C PHE A 284 12.81 -4.04 2.30
N GLU A 285 12.09 -4.30 3.40
CA GLU A 285 11.28 -5.52 3.57
C GLU A 285 10.07 -5.54 2.64
N GLU A 286 9.58 -4.36 2.25
CA GLU A 286 8.41 -4.20 1.39
C GLU A 286 8.78 -4.03 -0.09
N ILE A 287 10.08 -3.99 -0.42
CA ILE A 287 10.57 -3.83 -1.81
C ILE A 287 9.86 -4.78 -2.78
N PRO A 288 9.68 -6.08 -2.50
CA PRO A 288 8.99 -6.97 -3.44
C PRO A 288 7.58 -6.48 -3.79
N VAL A 289 6.78 -6.09 -2.79
CA VAL A 289 5.41 -5.59 -3.01
C VAL A 289 5.43 -4.22 -3.67
N ILE A 290 6.33 -3.32 -3.27
CA ILE A 290 6.51 -2.01 -3.91
C ILE A 290 6.86 -2.19 -5.39
N ALA A 291 7.73 -3.15 -5.71
CA ALA A 291 8.12 -3.44 -7.06
C ALA A 291 6.94 -3.95 -7.89
N GLU A 292 6.12 -4.84 -7.32
CA GLU A 292 4.87 -5.26 -7.95
C GLU A 292 3.93 -4.08 -8.20
N ILE A 293 3.76 -3.17 -7.23
CA ILE A 293 2.96 -1.95 -7.42
C ILE A 293 3.47 -1.17 -8.62
N VAL A 294 4.78 -0.87 -8.69
CA VAL A 294 5.38 -0.13 -9.82
C VAL A 294 5.18 -0.86 -11.15
N LEU A 295 5.40 -2.17 -11.18
CA LEU A 295 5.24 -3.02 -12.36
C LEU A 295 3.82 -2.99 -12.90
N TYR A 296 2.80 -3.18 -12.05
CA TYR A 296 1.40 -3.11 -12.45
C TYR A 296 0.89 -1.67 -12.67
N ARG A 297 1.64 -0.63 -12.26
CA ARG A 297 1.35 0.76 -12.66
C ARG A 297 1.74 1.05 -14.12
N LEU A 298 2.58 0.25 -14.76
CA LEU A 298 2.98 0.44 -16.16
C LEU A 298 1.80 0.41 -17.14
N PHE A 299 0.68 -0.21 -16.77
CA PHE A 299 -0.57 -0.16 -17.54
C PHE A 299 -1.15 1.26 -17.68
N TYR A 300 -0.82 2.17 -16.76
CA TYR A 300 -1.50 3.47 -16.64
C TYR A 300 -0.58 4.68 -16.80
N VAL A 301 0.71 4.54 -16.44
CA VAL A 301 1.63 5.68 -16.43
C VAL A 301 2.12 6.03 -17.83
N THR A 302 2.29 7.33 -18.07
CA THR A 302 2.74 7.87 -19.36
C THR A 302 3.85 8.91 -19.18
N GLY A 303 4.39 9.40 -20.30
CA GLY A 303 5.38 10.48 -20.30
C GLY A 303 6.56 10.29 -19.34
N GLN A 304 6.87 11.31 -18.54
CA GLN A 304 8.00 11.28 -17.62
C GLN A 304 7.85 10.24 -16.49
N VAL A 305 6.62 9.95 -16.07
CA VAL A 305 6.34 8.94 -15.02
C VAL A 305 6.62 7.54 -15.56
N LEU A 306 6.26 7.26 -16.83
CA LEU A 306 6.65 6.03 -17.50
C LEU A 306 8.18 5.89 -17.62
N GLY A 307 8.86 6.97 -18.03
CA GLY A 307 10.33 7.01 -18.08
C GLY A 307 10.97 6.69 -16.73
N TRP A 308 10.47 7.30 -15.66
CA TRP A 308 10.89 6.99 -14.29
C TRP A 308 10.62 5.53 -13.91
N ALA A 309 9.42 5.02 -14.17
CA ALA A 309 9.04 3.67 -13.79
C ALA A 309 9.95 2.64 -14.46
N LEU A 310 10.16 2.75 -15.77
CA LEU A 310 11.05 1.86 -16.53
C LEU A 310 12.52 1.99 -16.11
N HIS A 311 12.99 3.21 -15.84
CA HIS A 311 14.33 3.41 -15.32
C HIS A 311 14.51 2.74 -13.95
N THR A 312 13.53 2.89 -13.07
CA THR A 312 13.54 2.32 -11.72
C THR A 312 13.52 0.79 -11.75
N MET A 313 12.69 0.20 -12.61
CA MET A 313 12.61 -1.25 -12.81
C MET A 313 13.93 -1.84 -13.34
N ARG A 314 14.57 -1.13 -14.28
CA ARG A 314 15.75 -1.62 -14.99
C ARG A 314 17.09 -1.37 -14.27
N ASN A 315 17.26 -0.21 -13.64
CA ASN A 315 18.58 0.27 -13.21
C ASN A 315 18.65 0.65 -11.72
N SER A 316 17.58 0.41 -10.95
CA SER A 316 17.51 0.84 -9.54
C SER A 316 17.42 -0.35 -8.57
N TYR A 317 17.09 -0.05 -7.32
CA TYR A 317 17.00 -0.99 -6.20
C TYR A 317 15.98 -2.12 -6.42
N LEU A 318 15.07 -1.97 -7.38
CA LEU A 318 14.06 -2.99 -7.74
C LEU A 318 14.61 -4.07 -8.69
N TYR A 319 15.75 -3.81 -9.36
CA TYR A 319 16.34 -4.74 -10.31
C TYR A 319 16.66 -6.10 -9.65
N GLY A 320 16.14 -7.18 -10.23
CA GLY A 320 16.32 -8.54 -9.71
C GLY A 320 15.64 -8.83 -8.36
N ARG A 321 14.71 -7.97 -7.91
CA ARG A 321 13.99 -8.14 -6.63
C ARG A 321 12.57 -8.71 -6.78
N PHE A 322 12.17 -9.05 -8.00
CA PHE A 322 10.87 -9.66 -8.29
C PHE A 322 10.95 -11.17 -8.12
N PRO A 323 9.91 -11.82 -7.57
CA PRO A 323 9.65 -13.22 -7.89
C PRO A 323 9.54 -13.33 -9.42
N ILE A 324 10.31 -14.24 -10.01
CA ILE A 324 10.46 -14.28 -11.46
C ILE A 324 9.15 -14.59 -12.18
N GLU A 325 8.31 -15.38 -11.53
CA GLU A 325 6.97 -15.76 -11.98
C GLU A 325 6.06 -14.55 -12.07
N VAL A 326 6.23 -13.59 -11.16
CA VAL A 326 5.46 -12.34 -11.14
C VAL A 326 5.92 -11.44 -12.29
N LEU A 327 7.23 -11.30 -12.50
CA LEU A 327 7.77 -10.48 -13.58
C LEU A 327 7.38 -11.03 -14.96
N VAL A 328 7.59 -12.33 -15.20
CA VAL A 328 7.25 -12.97 -16.48
C VAL A 328 5.75 -12.87 -16.77
N ARG A 329 4.91 -13.12 -15.76
CA ARG A 329 3.46 -12.98 -15.89
C ARG A 329 3.05 -11.54 -16.19
N ALA A 330 3.63 -10.56 -15.50
CA ALA A 330 3.32 -9.16 -15.75
C ALA A 330 3.77 -8.73 -17.15
N ILE A 331 4.94 -9.19 -17.63
CA ILE A 331 5.38 -8.94 -19.01
C ILE A 331 4.39 -9.55 -20.01
N ASP A 332 3.91 -10.77 -19.75
CA ASP A 332 2.93 -11.44 -20.59
C ASP A 332 1.60 -10.65 -20.67
N GLU A 333 1.13 -10.12 -19.53
CA GLU A 333 -0.07 -9.30 -19.46
C GLU A 333 0.12 -7.91 -20.10
N ILE A 334 1.26 -7.26 -19.84
CA ILE A 334 1.61 -5.95 -20.39
C ILE A 334 1.77 -6.03 -21.91
N ALA A 335 2.28 -7.13 -22.46
CA ALA A 335 2.42 -7.31 -23.90
C ALA A 335 1.11 -7.26 -24.68
N VAL A 336 -0.01 -7.58 -24.03
CA VAL A 336 -1.35 -7.50 -24.62
C VAL A 336 -1.87 -6.07 -24.66
N GLU A 337 -1.67 -5.30 -23.59
CA GLU A 337 -2.25 -3.96 -23.44
C GLU A 337 -1.31 -2.83 -23.88
N ARG A 338 0.00 -3.02 -23.69
CA ARG A 338 1.09 -2.06 -23.88
C ARG A 338 2.36 -2.72 -24.43
N PRO A 339 2.31 -3.31 -25.64
CA PRO A 339 3.42 -4.03 -26.24
C PRO A 339 4.71 -3.19 -26.38
N GLU A 340 4.58 -1.87 -26.52
CA GLU A 340 5.72 -0.94 -26.63
C GLU A 340 6.59 -0.90 -25.37
N VAL A 341 6.07 -1.30 -24.21
CA VAL A 341 6.80 -1.28 -22.94
C VAL A 341 7.66 -2.54 -22.74
N VAL A 342 7.26 -3.65 -23.36
CA VAL A 342 7.84 -4.99 -23.14
C VAL A 342 9.35 -5.05 -23.40
N PRO A 343 9.92 -4.48 -24.48
CA PRO A 343 11.36 -4.59 -24.74
C PRO A 343 12.22 -4.09 -23.58
N TYR A 344 11.77 -3.07 -22.85
CA TYR A 344 12.49 -2.52 -21.70
C TYR A 344 12.36 -3.38 -20.44
N LEU A 345 11.27 -4.14 -20.32
CA LEU A 345 11.05 -5.06 -19.21
C LEU A 345 11.81 -6.37 -19.36
N LEU A 346 12.07 -6.83 -20.59
CA LEU A 346 12.92 -8.00 -20.83
C LEU A 346 14.33 -7.80 -20.23
N ASP A 347 14.86 -6.58 -20.30
CA ASP A 347 16.14 -6.21 -19.67
C ASP A 347 16.12 -6.26 -18.13
N CYS A 348 14.94 -6.27 -17.52
CA CYS A 348 14.78 -6.39 -16.06
C CYS A 348 14.90 -7.84 -15.58
N ILE A 349 14.87 -8.82 -16.49
CA ILE A 349 15.02 -10.23 -16.17
C ILE A 349 16.47 -10.50 -15.80
N TYR A 350 16.68 -10.76 -14.51
CA TYR A 350 17.98 -11.10 -13.96
C TYR A 350 17.87 -12.42 -13.20
N ILE A 351 18.35 -13.50 -13.81
CA ILE A 351 18.40 -14.81 -13.17
C ILE A 351 19.72 -15.51 -13.50
N GLY A 352 20.20 -16.32 -12.56
CA GLY A 352 21.35 -17.20 -12.76
C GLY A 352 20.97 -18.51 -13.46
N ALA A 353 21.94 -19.41 -13.51
CA ALA A 353 21.77 -20.77 -14.01
C ALA A 353 20.59 -21.50 -13.32
N PRO A 354 19.93 -22.44 -13.99
CA PRO A 354 18.92 -23.30 -13.37
C PRO A 354 19.52 -24.04 -12.17
N ALA A 355 18.80 -24.06 -11.05
CA ALA A 355 19.29 -24.72 -9.84
C ALA A 355 19.24 -26.26 -9.96
N ASP A 356 18.21 -26.77 -10.61
CA ASP A 356 17.94 -28.19 -10.79
C ASP A 356 17.02 -28.43 -12.01
N GLU A 357 16.69 -29.71 -12.24
CA GLU A 357 15.85 -30.17 -13.34
C GLU A 357 14.44 -29.55 -13.27
N ALA A 358 13.89 -29.44 -12.07
CA ALA A 358 12.56 -28.89 -11.85
C ALA A 358 12.53 -27.39 -12.17
N ASP A 359 13.57 -26.64 -11.80
CA ASP A 359 13.72 -25.23 -12.15
C ASP A 359 13.84 -25.04 -13.66
N PHE A 360 14.68 -25.83 -14.34
CA PHE A 360 14.80 -25.75 -15.81
C PHE A 360 13.48 -26.09 -16.52
N SER A 361 12.82 -27.19 -16.12
CA SER A 361 11.52 -27.59 -16.65
C SER A 361 10.44 -26.54 -16.42
N ARG A 362 10.46 -25.89 -15.24
CA ARG A 362 9.59 -24.76 -14.91
C ARG A 362 9.85 -23.54 -15.80
N ARG A 363 11.12 -23.22 -16.11
CA ARG A 363 11.47 -22.15 -17.06
C ARG A 363 10.92 -22.42 -18.46
N LEU A 364 11.01 -23.67 -18.94
CA LEU A 364 10.35 -24.09 -20.18
C LEU A 364 8.83 -23.99 -20.11
N GLY A 365 8.25 -24.23 -18.92
CA GLY A 365 6.83 -23.99 -18.62
C GLY A 365 6.40 -22.57 -18.96
N PHE A 366 7.16 -21.53 -18.57
CA PHE A 366 6.81 -20.15 -18.88
C PHE A 366 6.71 -19.87 -20.38
N ILE A 367 7.55 -20.50 -21.21
CA ILE A 367 7.51 -20.34 -22.67
C ILE A 367 6.25 -21.02 -23.24
N ARG A 368 5.93 -22.23 -22.76
CA ARG A 368 4.78 -23.02 -23.22
C ARG A 368 3.44 -22.40 -22.84
N ASP A 369 3.37 -21.87 -21.62
CA ASP A 369 2.12 -21.41 -21.01
C ASP A 369 1.84 -19.91 -21.27
N ALA A 370 2.80 -19.20 -21.89
CA ALA A 370 2.67 -17.79 -22.23
C ALA A 370 1.48 -17.51 -23.15
N GLN A 371 0.68 -16.51 -22.78
CA GLN A 371 -0.52 -16.10 -23.51
C GLN A 371 -0.22 -15.11 -24.64
N SER A 372 0.92 -14.43 -24.57
CA SER A 372 1.36 -13.42 -25.54
C SER A 372 2.79 -13.68 -26.03
N TRP A 373 3.22 -12.87 -27.00
CA TRP A 373 4.61 -12.86 -27.45
C TRP A 373 5.58 -12.39 -26.34
N GLY A 374 5.16 -11.47 -25.47
CA GLY A 374 6.01 -10.93 -24.41
C GLY A 374 6.31 -11.97 -23.33
N GLY A 375 5.33 -12.79 -22.95
CA GLY A 375 5.54 -13.90 -22.02
C GLY A 375 6.51 -14.95 -22.59
N ARG A 376 6.39 -15.27 -23.88
CA ARG A 376 7.33 -16.16 -24.58
C ARG A 376 8.75 -15.59 -24.61
N ALA A 377 8.89 -14.32 -25.00
CA ALA A 377 10.18 -13.63 -25.01
C ALA A 377 10.80 -13.60 -23.61
N ALA A 378 10.03 -13.27 -22.57
CA ALA A 378 10.48 -13.30 -21.19
C ALA A 378 10.93 -14.70 -20.77
N GLY A 379 10.18 -15.74 -21.14
CA GLY A 379 10.56 -17.13 -20.91
C GLY A 379 11.90 -17.51 -21.57
N PHE A 380 12.16 -17.05 -22.79
CA PHE A 380 13.47 -17.26 -23.45
C PHE A 380 14.61 -16.53 -22.74
N GLU A 381 14.37 -15.35 -22.15
CA GLU A 381 15.36 -14.66 -21.33
C GLU A 381 15.74 -15.43 -20.05
N LEU A 382 14.92 -16.39 -19.61
CA LEU A 382 15.23 -17.28 -18.49
C LEU A 382 16.19 -18.41 -18.84
N LEU A 383 16.36 -18.73 -20.12
CA LEU A 383 17.24 -19.80 -20.59
C LEU A 383 18.68 -19.28 -20.69
N THR A 384 19.32 -19.15 -19.52
CA THR A 384 20.66 -18.56 -19.39
C THR A 384 21.79 -19.57 -19.58
N ASP A 385 21.55 -20.85 -19.27
CA ASP A 385 22.53 -21.92 -19.23
C ASP A 385 21.91 -23.23 -19.72
N ALA A 386 22.70 -24.06 -20.39
CA ALA A 386 22.29 -25.41 -20.73
C ALA A 386 22.16 -26.28 -19.48
N PHE A 387 21.30 -27.28 -19.56
CA PHE A 387 21.09 -28.27 -18.50
C PHE A 387 21.60 -29.64 -18.94
N ASP A 388 22.14 -30.43 -18.01
CA ASP A 388 22.75 -31.74 -18.30
C ASP A 388 21.67 -32.84 -18.40
N ASP A 389 20.70 -32.63 -19.30
CA ASP A 389 19.64 -33.59 -19.62
C ASP A 389 19.27 -33.48 -21.11
N ASP A 390 19.51 -34.55 -21.87
CA ASP A 390 19.29 -34.59 -23.32
C ASP A 390 17.82 -34.36 -23.70
N ALA A 391 16.86 -34.84 -22.88
CA ALA A 391 15.44 -34.74 -23.17
C ALA A 391 14.92 -33.31 -22.94
N LEU A 392 15.38 -32.65 -21.88
CA LEU A 392 15.06 -31.24 -21.61
C LEU A 392 15.75 -30.30 -22.57
N MET A 393 17.02 -30.55 -22.92
CA MET A 393 17.73 -29.76 -23.93
C MET A 393 17.08 -29.87 -25.31
N LYS A 394 16.64 -31.08 -25.68
CA LYS A 394 15.85 -31.27 -26.90
C LYS A 394 14.56 -30.45 -26.87
N GLN A 395 13.80 -30.49 -25.78
CA GLN A 395 12.58 -29.68 -25.63
C GLN A 395 12.86 -28.18 -25.72
N ALA A 396 13.92 -27.70 -25.07
CA ALA A 396 14.33 -26.29 -25.12
C ALA A 396 14.64 -25.85 -26.55
N VAL A 397 15.44 -26.65 -27.28
CA VAL A 397 15.80 -26.38 -28.68
C VAL A 397 14.58 -26.43 -29.60
N GLU A 398 13.66 -27.37 -29.41
CA GLU A 398 12.41 -27.45 -30.19
C GLU A 398 11.53 -26.20 -29.99
N LEU A 399 11.41 -25.70 -28.75
CA LEU A 399 10.67 -24.48 -28.45
C LEU A 399 11.33 -23.24 -29.07
N ILE A 400 12.66 -23.14 -28.99
CA ILE A 400 13.44 -22.07 -29.63
C ILE A 400 13.23 -22.08 -31.13
N ASP A 401 13.43 -23.23 -31.78
CA ASP A 401 13.34 -23.39 -33.23
C ASP A 401 11.97 -22.99 -33.78
N ALA A 402 10.91 -23.30 -33.04
CA ALA A 402 9.54 -22.91 -33.40
C ALA A 402 9.32 -21.38 -33.39
N ASN A 403 10.17 -20.61 -32.73
CA ASN A 403 10.03 -19.15 -32.57
C ASN A 403 11.16 -18.36 -33.25
N LEU A 404 12.19 -19.00 -33.82
CA LEU A 404 13.32 -18.28 -34.45
C LEU A 404 12.89 -17.34 -35.59
N ASP A 405 11.86 -17.71 -36.36
CA ASP A 405 11.37 -16.90 -37.48
C ASP A 405 10.23 -15.93 -37.08
N ASP A 406 9.84 -15.93 -35.80
CA ASP A 406 8.76 -15.07 -35.32
C ASP A 406 9.26 -13.63 -35.16
N PRO A 407 8.57 -12.62 -35.74
CA PRO A 407 9.06 -11.25 -35.77
C PRO A 407 9.06 -10.57 -34.39
N GLN A 408 8.36 -11.11 -33.40
CA GLN A 408 8.27 -10.52 -32.06
C GLN A 408 9.14 -11.23 -31.02
N THR A 409 9.33 -12.55 -31.18
CA THR A 409 10.04 -13.40 -30.22
C THR A 409 11.36 -13.96 -30.74
N GLY A 410 11.62 -13.85 -32.06
CA GLY A 410 12.80 -14.41 -32.71
C GLY A 410 14.12 -13.91 -32.13
N GLU A 411 14.24 -12.61 -31.82
CA GLU A 411 15.44 -12.05 -31.19
C GLU A 411 15.72 -12.68 -29.81
N ALA A 412 14.67 -12.85 -28.99
CA ALA A 412 14.80 -13.46 -27.66
C ALA A 412 15.11 -14.97 -27.77
N ALA A 413 14.47 -15.68 -28.72
CA ALA A 413 14.74 -17.09 -28.99
C ALA A 413 16.17 -17.31 -29.49
N GLU A 414 16.67 -16.44 -30.38
CA GLU A 414 18.04 -16.47 -30.87
C GLU A 414 19.04 -16.19 -29.75
N SER A 415 18.77 -15.20 -28.90
CA SER A 415 19.61 -14.90 -27.73
C SER A 415 19.66 -16.07 -26.75
N ALA A 416 18.52 -16.73 -26.49
CA ALA A 416 18.46 -17.95 -25.70
C ALA A 416 19.30 -19.08 -26.33
N LEU A 417 19.15 -19.32 -27.63
CA LEU A 417 19.94 -20.33 -28.35
C LEU A 417 21.44 -20.07 -28.22
N TYR A 418 21.85 -18.83 -28.44
CA TYR A 418 23.24 -18.41 -28.29
C TYR A 418 23.75 -18.68 -26.86
N ARG A 419 23.00 -18.31 -25.82
CA ARG A 419 23.37 -18.57 -24.42
C ARG A 419 23.49 -20.07 -24.10
N LEU A 420 22.52 -20.86 -24.56
CA LEU A 420 22.51 -22.31 -24.35
C LEU A 420 23.70 -23.00 -25.04
N ILE A 421 24.05 -22.62 -26.27
CA ILE A 421 25.25 -23.15 -26.95
C ILE A 421 26.52 -22.66 -26.24
N THR A 422 26.56 -21.37 -25.86
CA THR A 422 27.71 -20.77 -25.17
C THR A 422 28.04 -21.51 -23.89
N ARG A 423 27.04 -22.01 -23.17
CA ARG A 423 27.19 -22.66 -21.86
C ARG A 423 26.88 -24.16 -21.88
N GLY A 424 26.69 -24.73 -23.07
CA GLY A 424 26.36 -26.14 -23.29
C GLY A 424 27.58 -27.05 -23.38
N ARG A 425 27.28 -28.36 -23.44
CA ARG A 425 28.26 -29.42 -23.71
C ARG A 425 28.67 -29.38 -25.18
N GLU A 426 29.90 -29.80 -25.47
CA GLU A 426 30.36 -30.04 -26.83
C GLU A 426 29.59 -31.24 -27.42
N ASN A 427 29.29 -31.18 -28.72
CA ASN A 427 28.57 -32.22 -29.48
C ASN A 427 27.19 -32.59 -28.91
N ASP A 428 26.45 -31.63 -28.36
CA ASP A 428 25.07 -31.86 -27.93
C ASP A 428 24.16 -32.12 -29.15
N ARG A 429 23.51 -33.29 -29.16
CA ARG A 429 22.70 -33.75 -30.28
C ARG A 429 21.55 -32.80 -30.63
N ALA A 430 20.97 -32.12 -29.63
CA ALA A 430 19.87 -31.19 -29.89
C ALA A 430 20.34 -30.00 -30.74
N PHE A 431 21.54 -29.47 -30.47
CA PHE A 431 22.12 -28.40 -31.29
C PHE A 431 22.56 -28.91 -32.66
N ASP A 432 23.18 -30.07 -32.75
CA ASP A 432 23.58 -30.67 -34.03
C ASP A 432 22.39 -30.84 -34.98
N ASP A 433 21.26 -31.32 -34.45
CA ASP A 433 20.05 -31.55 -35.24
C ASP A 433 19.40 -30.23 -35.68
N LEU A 434 19.42 -29.20 -34.83
CA LEU A 434 18.99 -27.85 -35.21
C LEU A 434 19.89 -27.25 -36.30
N VAL A 435 21.22 -27.34 -36.14
CA VAL A 435 22.19 -26.80 -37.09
C VAL A 435 22.09 -27.52 -38.43
N LYS A 436 21.91 -28.85 -38.46
CA LYS A 436 21.60 -29.60 -39.69
C LYS A 436 20.32 -29.09 -40.36
N LYS A 437 19.28 -28.81 -39.58
CA LYS A 437 17.98 -28.36 -40.07
C LYS A 437 18.03 -26.95 -40.67
N ARG A 438 18.65 -25.99 -39.95
CA ARG A 438 18.62 -24.56 -40.28
C ARG A 438 19.82 -24.10 -41.11
N ASN A 439 20.99 -24.71 -40.91
CA ASN A 439 22.23 -24.43 -41.60
C ASN A 439 22.50 -22.90 -41.75
N GLU A 440 22.54 -22.38 -42.98
CA GLU A 440 22.84 -20.98 -43.26
C GLU A 440 21.79 -19.99 -42.78
N GLN A 441 20.57 -20.45 -42.44
CA GLN A 441 19.50 -19.61 -41.90
C GLN A 441 19.76 -19.18 -40.45
N LEU A 442 20.70 -19.84 -39.76
CA LEU A 442 21.12 -19.40 -38.43
C LEU A 442 21.90 -18.09 -38.51
N SER A 443 21.71 -17.25 -37.50
CA SER A 443 22.42 -16.00 -37.38
C SER A 443 23.93 -16.20 -37.21
N TYR A 444 24.68 -15.17 -37.56
CA TYR A 444 26.14 -15.17 -37.42
C TYR A 444 26.62 -15.44 -35.98
N PRO A 445 26.04 -14.83 -34.92
CA PRO A 445 26.43 -15.13 -33.53
C PRO A 445 26.23 -16.60 -33.14
N VAL A 446 25.12 -17.22 -33.55
CA VAL A 446 24.82 -18.63 -33.25
C VAL A 446 25.78 -19.56 -34.00
N LYS A 447 26.00 -19.34 -35.30
CA LYS A 447 26.95 -20.12 -36.11
C LYS A 447 28.37 -20.05 -35.55
N ARG A 448 28.83 -18.84 -35.19
CA ARG A 448 30.13 -18.62 -34.54
C ARG A 448 30.27 -19.47 -33.29
N GLU A 449 29.30 -19.37 -32.40
CA GLU A 449 29.41 -19.98 -31.08
C GLU A 449 29.34 -21.51 -31.16
N TYR A 450 28.52 -22.03 -32.07
CA TYR A 450 28.47 -23.46 -32.36
C TYR A 450 29.81 -23.97 -32.94
N ILE A 451 30.42 -23.28 -33.91
CA ILE A 451 31.74 -23.65 -34.46
C ILE A 451 32.83 -23.55 -33.39
N ARG A 452 32.79 -22.51 -32.55
CA ARG A 452 33.75 -22.34 -31.45
C ARG A 452 33.73 -23.53 -30.49
N ARG A 453 32.54 -24.08 -30.22
CA ARG A 453 32.33 -25.25 -29.37
C ARG A 453 32.58 -26.57 -30.09
N ASN A 454 32.35 -26.63 -31.39
CA ASN A 454 32.46 -27.83 -32.22
C ASN A 454 33.38 -27.56 -33.42
N SER A 455 34.67 -27.33 -33.16
CA SER A 455 35.63 -26.85 -34.18
C SER A 455 35.82 -27.80 -35.37
N GLU A 456 35.52 -29.09 -35.18
CA GLU A 456 35.62 -30.13 -36.20
C GLU A 456 34.26 -30.45 -36.87
N THR A 457 33.23 -29.64 -36.61
CA THR A 457 31.88 -29.91 -37.14
C THR A 457 31.87 -29.87 -38.68
N PRO A 458 31.31 -30.90 -39.34
CA PRO A 458 31.09 -30.88 -40.79
C PRO A 458 29.84 -30.09 -41.19
N LEU A 459 29.08 -29.57 -40.22
CA LEU A 459 27.73 -29.03 -40.43
C LEU A 459 27.72 -27.56 -40.88
N LEU A 460 28.80 -26.81 -40.62
CA LEU A 460 28.95 -25.41 -40.99
C LEU A 460 30.32 -25.16 -41.61
N ASP A 461 30.43 -24.13 -42.45
CA ASP A 461 31.71 -23.72 -43.03
C ASP A 461 32.60 -23.04 -41.97
N THR A 462 33.67 -23.73 -41.57
CA THR A 462 34.66 -23.27 -40.59
C THR A 462 35.72 -22.35 -41.18
N SER A 463 35.74 -22.15 -42.52
CA SER A 463 36.69 -21.25 -43.18
C SER A 463 36.37 -19.76 -42.94
N GLN A 464 35.12 -19.45 -42.58
CA GLN A 464 34.70 -18.11 -42.20
C GLN A 464 35.30 -17.73 -40.85
N LYS A 465 35.99 -16.57 -40.80
CA LYS A 465 36.53 -16.03 -39.55
C LYS A 465 35.45 -15.31 -38.78
N TYR A 466 35.13 -15.82 -37.59
CA TYR A 466 34.13 -15.21 -36.73
C TYR A 466 34.77 -14.35 -35.63
N TYR A 467 34.59 -13.04 -35.66
CA TYR A 467 35.12 -12.13 -34.64
C TYR A 467 34.15 -11.99 -33.48
N TRP A 468 34.68 -11.81 -32.27
CA TRP A 468 33.86 -11.48 -31.10
C TRP A 468 33.25 -10.09 -31.26
N GLN A 469 31.96 -9.98 -30.98
CA GLN A 469 31.24 -8.73 -30.85
C GLN A 469 30.53 -8.79 -29.51
N SER A 470 30.72 -7.76 -28.67
CA SER A 470 29.92 -7.62 -27.46
C SER A 470 28.47 -7.41 -27.86
N ASP A 471 27.54 -8.12 -27.22
CA ASP A 471 26.13 -7.79 -27.33
C ASP A 471 25.93 -6.36 -26.80
N PRO A 472 25.50 -5.41 -27.64
CA PRO A 472 25.22 -4.07 -27.16
C PRO A 472 24.10 -4.16 -26.13
N LYS A 473 24.28 -3.55 -24.96
CA LYS A 473 23.16 -3.38 -24.02
C LYS A 473 22.05 -2.61 -24.75
N ARG A 474 20.81 -3.11 -24.73
CA ARG A 474 19.67 -2.42 -25.35
C ARG A 474 19.53 -1.02 -24.74
N ALA A 475 19.94 0.03 -25.44
CA ALA A 475 19.75 1.39 -24.92
C ALA A 475 18.24 1.70 -24.83
N PHE A 476 17.84 2.63 -23.97
CA PHE A 476 16.54 3.25 -24.19
C PHE A 476 16.55 3.91 -25.56
N ASP A 477 15.44 3.83 -26.28
CA ASP A 477 15.28 4.63 -27.49
C ASP A 477 15.41 6.13 -27.15
N PRO A 478 15.72 6.99 -28.14
CA PRO A 478 15.98 8.40 -27.88
C PRO A 478 14.84 9.13 -27.14
N ASP A 479 13.57 8.77 -27.39
CA ASP A 479 12.44 9.45 -26.79
C ASP A 479 12.30 9.05 -25.32
N LEU A 480 12.40 7.76 -25.01
CA LEU A 480 12.39 7.30 -23.62
C LEU A 480 13.62 7.77 -22.83
N GLN A 481 14.79 7.79 -23.46
CA GLN A 481 16.01 8.33 -22.85
C GLN A 481 15.83 9.80 -22.45
N LYS A 482 15.20 10.61 -23.32
CA LYS A 482 14.88 12.01 -23.03
C LYS A 482 13.91 12.15 -21.85
N LEU A 483 12.93 11.26 -21.73
CA LEU A 483 12.01 11.23 -20.58
C LEU A 483 12.76 10.93 -19.27
N VAL A 484 13.68 9.96 -19.29
CA VAL A 484 14.53 9.61 -18.15
C VAL A 484 15.44 10.77 -17.74
N GLU A 485 16.07 11.44 -18.71
CA GLU A 485 16.94 12.60 -18.44
C GLU A 485 16.15 13.78 -17.88
N GLY A 486 14.99 14.10 -18.46
CA GLY A 486 14.10 15.14 -17.95
C GLY A 486 13.62 14.85 -16.52
N TRP A 487 13.33 13.59 -16.20
CA TRP A 487 13.02 13.20 -14.83
C TRP A 487 14.21 13.41 -13.87
N LYS A 488 15.42 12.98 -14.25
CA LYS A 488 16.63 13.14 -13.41
C LYS A 488 16.94 14.60 -13.10
N GLU A 489 16.79 15.47 -14.08
CA GLU A 489 16.93 16.92 -13.90
C GLU A 489 15.86 17.45 -12.95
N GLY A 490 14.60 17.10 -13.17
CA GLY A 490 13.49 17.57 -12.33
C GLY A 490 13.59 17.10 -10.88
N ILE A 491 14.16 15.92 -10.60
CA ILE A 491 14.43 15.50 -9.21
C ILE A 491 15.46 16.42 -8.54
N ARG A 492 16.50 16.86 -9.25
CA ARG A 492 17.51 17.75 -8.65
C ARG A 492 16.87 19.08 -8.27
N GLU A 493 16.07 19.65 -9.17
CA GLU A 493 15.30 20.87 -8.90
C GLU A 493 14.34 20.70 -7.71
N ALA A 494 13.64 19.55 -7.65
CA ALA A 494 12.75 19.22 -6.53
C ALA A 494 13.49 19.14 -5.18
N VAL A 495 14.69 18.56 -5.15
CA VAL A 495 15.54 18.48 -3.95
C VAL A 495 16.00 19.87 -3.53
N ASP A 496 16.44 20.70 -4.48
CA ASP A 496 16.89 22.07 -4.21
C ASP A 496 15.74 22.91 -3.63
N GLN A 497 14.56 22.87 -4.25
CA GLN A 497 13.36 23.57 -3.76
C GLN A 497 12.94 23.11 -2.36
N HIS A 498 13.04 21.81 -2.07
CA HIS A 498 12.77 21.27 -0.74
C HIS A 498 13.74 21.84 0.31
N ASN A 499 15.04 21.87 -0.02
CA ASN A 499 16.07 22.42 0.86
C ASN A 499 15.87 23.92 1.12
N GLU A 500 15.56 24.68 0.07
CA GLU A 500 15.24 26.11 0.17
C GLU A 500 14.04 26.37 1.09
N THR A 501 12.94 25.63 0.89
CA THR A 501 11.73 25.73 1.71
C THR A 501 12.04 25.44 3.18
N ARG A 502 12.84 24.40 3.45
CA ARG A 502 13.23 24.05 4.82
C ARG A 502 14.08 25.13 5.49
N GLU A 503 15.06 25.70 4.77
CA GLU A 503 15.89 26.76 5.31
C GLU A 503 15.09 28.05 5.53
N ALA A 504 14.16 28.38 4.63
CA ALA A 504 13.26 29.53 4.79
C ALA A 504 12.35 29.39 6.04
N CYS A 505 11.91 28.18 6.37
CA CYS A 505 11.08 27.92 7.55
C CYS A 505 11.86 27.86 8.86
N LYS A 506 13.17 27.62 8.80
CA LYS A 506 14.01 27.29 9.97
C LYS A 506 13.99 28.35 11.06
N GLN A 507 14.15 29.63 10.69
CA GLN A 507 14.16 30.73 11.67
C GLN A 507 12.84 30.84 12.43
N LYS A 508 11.70 30.73 11.73
CA LYS A 508 10.36 30.75 12.37
C LYS A 508 10.18 29.58 13.33
N ARG A 509 10.62 28.38 12.93
CA ARG A 509 10.55 27.17 13.78
C ARG A 509 11.41 27.30 15.03
N GLU A 510 12.63 27.81 14.91
CA GLU A 510 13.52 28.05 16.05
C GLU A 510 12.97 29.10 17.02
N GLN A 511 12.28 30.14 16.51
CA GLN A 511 11.59 31.12 17.34
C GLN A 511 10.38 30.49 18.05
N ALA A 512 9.55 29.75 17.31
CA ALA A 512 8.36 29.09 17.83
C ALA A 512 8.69 28.07 18.94
N ARG A 513 9.78 27.30 18.80
CA ARG A 513 10.23 26.33 19.82
C ARG A 513 10.60 26.95 21.16
N LYS A 514 10.85 28.27 21.22
CA LYS A 514 11.14 28.99 22.46
C LYS A 514 9.87 29.45 23.18
N LEU A 515 8.71 29.34 22.53
CA LEU A 515 7.42 29.70 23.11
C LEU A 515 6.86 28.50 23.88
N ASP A 516 6.47 28.73 25.13
CA ASP A 516 5.66 27.77 25.89
C ASP A 516 4.18 28.00 25.57
N VAL A 517 3.70 27.31 24.52
CA VAL A 517 2.30 27.40 24.09
C VAL A 517 1.52 26.20 24.64
N PRO A 518 0.59 26.41 25.59
CA PRO A 518 -0.24 25.34 26.11
C PRO A 518 -1.26 24.87 25.07
N VAL A 519 -1.58 23.58 25.10
CA VAL A 519 -2.64 22.98 24.27
C VAL A 519 -4.02 23.48 24.73
N PHE A 520 -4.26 23.49 26.04
CA PHE A 520 -5.51 23.99 26.62
C PHE A 520 -5.43 25.49 26.86
N LEU A 521 -6.44 26.22 26.38
CA LEU A 521 -6.58 27.66 26.61
C LEU A 521 -7.17 27.98 28.00
N ARG A 522 -7.98 27.06 28.53
CA ARG A 522 -8.72 27.25 29.78
C ARG A 522 -8.70 25.97 30.60
N ASP A 523 -8.71 26.15 31.92
CA ASP A 523 -8.91 25.06 32.85
C ASP A 523 -10.38 24.60 32.90
N GLU A 524 -11.32 25.52 32.63
CA GLU A 524 -12.79 25.32 32.69
C GLU A 524 -13.50 25.78 31.40
N PRO A 525 -14.67 25.20 31.04
CA PRO A 525 -15.42 25.52 29.82
C PRO A 525 -15.86 26.98 29.74
N ALA A 526 -15.84 27.52 28.52
CA ALA A 526 -16.31 28.86 28.19
C ALA A 526 -17.83 28.95 28.36
N THR A 527 -18.29 29.34 29.56
CA THR A 527 -19.65 29.77 29.88
C THR A 527 -20.78 28.75 29.66
N LEU A 528 -21.14 28.05 30.74
CA LEU A 528 -22.52 28.11 31.26
C LEU A 528 -22.43 28.68 32.69
N PRO A 529 -23.23 29.71 33.06
CA PRO A 529 -23.36 30.06 34.45
C PRO A 529 -24.17 28.96 35.14
N LEU A 530 -23.52 27.89 35.58
CA LEU A 530 -24.12 26.96 36.53
C LEU A 530 -24.07 27.62 37.92
N GLY A 531 -24.86 28.68 38.07
CA GLY A 531 -25.19 29.24 39.36
C GLY A 531 -25.94 28.19 40.19
N ALA A 532 -25.41 27.88 41.36
CA ALA A 532 -26.00 27.04 42.42
C ALA A 532 -26.17 25.52 42.16
N GLU A 533 -26.22 25.03 40.92
CA GLU A 533 -26.33 23.58 40.65
C GLU A 533 -24.97 22.87 40.66
N TYR A 534 -23.92 23.48 40.11
CA TYR A 534 -22.57 22.87 40.08
C TYR A 534 -21.93 22.76 41.48
N THR A 535 -22.18 23.73 42.37
CA THR A 535 -21.75 23.63 43.78
C THR A 535 -22.50 22.52 44.52
N ARG A 536 -23.80 22.30 44.23
CA ARG A 536 -24.55 21.19 44.81
C ARG A 536 -24.10 19.83 44.28
N GLU A 537 -23.73 19.73 43.01
CA GLU A 537 -23.17 18.50 42.44
C GLU A 537 -21.76 18.21 42.96
N GLN A 538 -20.92 19.24 43.15
CA GLN A 538 -19.61 19.09 43.79
C GLN A 538 -19.74 18.70 45.27
N GLU A 539 -20.66 19.32 46.02
CA GLU A 539 -20.96 18.95 47.41
C GLU A 539 -21.55 17.52 47.49
N ALA A 540 -22.40 17.14 46.54
CA ALA A 540 -22.95 15.79 46.47
C ALA A 540 -21.89 14.74 46.10
N ALA A 541 -21.00 15.06 45.15
CA ALA A 541 -19.90 14.19 44.74
C ALA A 541 -18.86 14.04 45.87
N GLN A 542 -18.51 15.13 46.57
CA GLN A 542 -17.65 15.07 47.75
C GLN A 542 -18.31 14.30 48.90
N ALA A 543 -19.63 14.47 49.11
CA ALA A 543 -20.37 13.69 50.10
C ALA A 543 -20.52 12.21 49.71
N GLU A 544 -20.46 11.86 48.43
CA GLU A 544 -20.45 10.47 47.97
C GLU A 544 -19.05 9.84 48.05
N GLU A 545 -18.01 10.59 47.71
CA GLU A 545 -16.60 10.18 47.88
C GLU A 545 -16.28 9.96 49.36
N GLN A 546 -16.67 10.89 50.24
CA GLN A 546 -16.55 10.70 51.69
C GLN A 546 -17.32 9.47 52.18
N ARG A 547 -18.52 9.22 51.64
CA ARG A 547 -19.29 8.01 51.98
C ARG A 547 -18.61 6.72 51.54
N ARG A 548 -17.94 6.72 50.38
CA ARG A 548 -17.17 5.55 49.90
C ARG A 548 -15.94 5.32 50.76
N ASP A 549 -15.23 6.37 51.14
CA ASP A 549 -14.07 6.27 52.04
C ASP A 549 -14.48 5.79 53.43
N ASP A 550 -15.58 6.29 53.97
CA ASP A 550 -16.15 5.83 55.24
C ASP A 550 -16.60 4.35 55.16
N GLN A 551 -17.23 3.94 54.05
CA GLN A 551 -17.61 2.54 53.80
C GLN A 551 -16.39 1.63 53.68
N GLN A 552 -15.35 2.06 52.98
CA GLN A 552 -14.12 1.30 52.82
C GLN A 552 -13.39 1.15 54.15
N SER A 553 -13.28 2.23 54.93
CA SER A 553 -12.69 2.19 56.28
C SER A 553 -13.49 1.27 57.22
N ALA A 554 -14.83 1.29 57.13
CA ALA A 554 -15.68 0.37 57.88
C ALA A 554 -15.50 -1.11 57.49
N LEU A 555 -15.33 -1.39 56.20
CA LEU A 555 -15.04 -2.74 55.69
C LEU A 555 -13.67 -3.24 56.14
N GLU A 556 -12.63 -2.40 56.06
CA GLU A 556 -11.29 -2.73 56.53
C GLU A 556 -11.27 -3.03 58.03
N LYS A 557 -11.96 -2.21 58.83
CA LYS A 557 -12.12 -2.44 60.26
C LYS A 557 -12.87 -3.74 60.57
N LEU A 558 -13.99 -3.98 59.89
CA LEU A 558 -14.79 -5.20 60.06
C LEU A 558 -13.98 -6.45 59.72
N ASN A 559 -13.20 -6.42 58.63
CA ASN A 559 -12.36 -7.53 58.22
C ASN A 559 -11.19 -7.75 59.21
N SER A 560 -10.58 -6.67 59.71
CA SER A 560 -9.54 -6.74 60.74
C SER A 560 -10.05 -7.40 62.03
N ASP A 561 -11.22 -6.96 62.52
CA ASP A 561 -11.87 -7.53 63.71
C ASP A 561 -12.22 -9.02 63.51
N TYR A 562 -12.70 -9.39 62.32
CA TYR A 562 -12.98 -10.78 61.96
C TYR A 562 -11.72 -11.65 61.97
N MET A 563 -10.66 -11.20 61.30
CA MET A 563 -9.40 -11.94 61.23
C MET A 563 -8.78 -12.15 62.61
N LYS A 564 -8.84 -11.13 63.47
CA LYS A 564 -8.39 -11.24 64.86
C LYS A 564 -9.19 -12.32 65.63
N ARG A 565 -10.51 -12.38 65.44
CA ARG A 565 -11.35 -13.38 66.10
C ARG A 565 -11.11 -14.79 65.58
N ILE A 566 -10.91 -14.96 64.28
CA ILE A 566 -10.52 -16.25 63.67
C ILE A 566 -9.19 -16.73 64.23
N GLU A 567 -8.22 -15.82 64.41
CA GLU A 567 -6.94 -16.16 65.00
C GLU A 567 -7.08 -16.61 66.46
N GLU A 568 -7.87 -15.91 67.28
CA GLU A 568 -8.18 -16.32 68.67
C GLU A 568 -8.82 -17.71 68.73
N LEU A 569 -9.77 -18.00 67.84
CA LEU A 569 -10.45 -19.30 67.78
C LEU A 569 -9.51 -20.40 67.30
N SER A 570 -8.66 -20.12 66.32
CA SER A 570 -7.65 -21.06 65.82
C SER A 570 -6.62 -21.41 66.90
N GLN A 571 -6.15 -20.43 67.65
CA GLN A 571 -5.25 -20.65 68.79
C GLN A 571 -5.91 -21.49 69.88
N LYS A 572 -7.19 -21.24 70.20
CA LYS A 572 -7.96 -22.06 71.15
C LYS A 572 -8.16 -23.50 70.67
N MET A 573 -8.43 -23.70 69.38
CA MET A 573 -8.59 -25.02 68.78
C MET A 573 -7.29 -25.81 68.85
N MET A 574 -6.16 -25.18 68.50
CA MET A 574 -4.82 -25.78 68.58
C MET A 574 -4.46 -26.17 70.03
N ALA A 575 -4.78 -25.33 71.01
CA ALA A 575 -4.51 -25.61 72.43
C ALA A 575 -5.34 -26.78 72.99
N ASN A 576 -6.48 -27.10 72.38
CA ASN A 576 -7.43 -28.10 72.87
C ASN A 576 -7.71 -29.23 71.87
N MET A 577 -6.73 -29.56 71.01
CA MET A 577 -6.92 -30.50 69.90
C MET A 577 -7.33 -31.93 70.34
N ASN A 578 -7.10 -32.29 71.60
CA ASN A 578 -7.49 -33.58 72.17
C ASN A 578 -8.95 -33.60 72.71
N ASP A 579 -9.63 -32.46 72.81
CA ASP A 579 -11.04 -32.36 73.19
C ASP A 579 -11.90 -32.22 71.93
N GLN A 580 -12.37 -33.37 71.43
CA GLN A 580 -13.13 -33.45 70.18
C GLN A 580 -14.43 -32.63 70.20
N LYS A 581 -15.06 -32.47 71.37
CA LYS A 581 -16.30 -31.68 71.50
C LYS A 581 -15.98 -30.19 71.41
N LEU A 582 -14.96 -29.73 72.13
CA LEU A 582 -14.55 -28.34 72.09
C LEU A 582 -14.07 -27.92 70.68
N VAL A 583 -13.39 -28.81 69.96
CA VAL A 583 -13.00 -28.58 68.56
C VAL A 583 -14.23 -28.41 67.65
N GLN A 584 -15.26 -29.23 67.82
CA GLN A 584 -16.51 -29.11 67.07
C GLN A 584 -17.24 -27.79 67.37
N ASP A 585 -17.30 -27.39 68.65
CA ASP A 585 -17.93 -26.14 69.08
C ASP A 585 -17.19 -24.92 68.50
N ILE A 586 -15.85 -24.91 68.50
CA ILE A 586 -15.05 -23.84 67.91
C ILE A 586 -15.24 -23.78 66.39
N SER A 587 -15.28 -24.93 65.71
CA SER A 587 -15.52 -24.98 64.26
C SER A 587 -16.89 -24.42 63.90
N ALA A 588 -17.93 -24.72 64.69
CA ALA A 588 -19.26 -24.14 64.52
C ALA A 588 -19.28 -22.62 64.75
N GLU A 589 -18.55 -22.13 65.76
CA GLU A 589 -18.40 -20.69 66.01
C GLU A 589 -17.70 -19.98 64.84
N MET A 590 -16.65 -20.56 64.26
CA MET A 590 -15.97 -20.01 63.09
C MET A 590 -16.88 -19.93 61.85
N MET A 591 -17.70 -20.96 61.61
CA MET A 591 -18.67 -20.92 60.50
C MET A 591 -19.72 -19.82 60.70
N LYS A 592 -20.28 -19.71 61.91
CA LYS A 592 -21.24 -18.65 62.24
C LYS A 592 -20.63 -17.26 62.09
N LEU A 593 -19.36 -17.10 62.48
CA LEU A 593 -18.63 -15.84 62.30
C LEU A 593 -18.54 -15.45 60.82
N GLY A 594 -18.30 -16.43 59.94
CA GLY A 594 -18.24 -16.24 58.49
C GLY A 594 -19.59 -15.79 57.90
N GLU A 595 -20.68 -16.41 58.33
CA GLU A 595 -22.05 -16.00 57.95
C GLU A 595 -22.35 -14.56 58.41
N ASP A 596 -22.02 -14.23 59.66
CA ASP A 596 -22.22 -12.89 60.22
C ASP A 596 -21.40 -11.82 59.49
N LEU A 597 -20.17 -12.16 59.07
CA LEU A 597 -19.33 -11.28 58.25
C LEU A 597 -19.98 -11.02 56.90
N GLN A 598 -20.44 -12.07 56.22
CA GLN A 598 -21.08 -11.95 54.91
C GLN A 598 -22.32 -11.05 54.97
N VAL A 599 -23.17 -11.21 55.98
CA VAL A 599 -24.37 -10.36 56.18
C VAL A 599 -23.98 -8.90 56.44
N LYS A 600 -22.92 -8.65 57.22
CA LYS A 600 -22.46 -7.27 57.50
C LYS A 600 -21.81 -6.62 56.27
N MET A 601 -21.07 -7.38 55.47
CA MET A 601 -20.50 -6.90 54.21
C MET A 601 -21.59 -6.53 53.21
N GLN A 602 -22.63 -7.35 53.06
CA GLN A 602 -23.79 -7.05 52.20
C GLN A 602 -24.47 -5.74 52.63
N LYS A 603 -24.76 -5.58 53.92
CA LYS A 603 -25.34 -4.35 54.47
C LYS A 603 -24.47 -3.10 54.22
N LEU A 604 -23.14 -3.22 54.29
CA LEU A 604 -22.23 -2.10 54.04
C LEU A 604 -22.13 -1.74 52.55
N LEU A 605 -22.26 -2.71 51.66
CA LEU A 605 -22.22 -2.53 50.20
C LEU A 605 -23.57 -2.11 49.60
N GLY A 606 -24.63 -2.03 50.40
CA GLY A 606 -25.96 -1.62 49.93
C GLY A 606 -26.63 -2.65 49.01
N GLN A 607 -26.22 -3.92 49.09
CA GLN A 607 -26.84 -5.08 48.46
C GLN A 607 -27.64 -5.86 49.51
#